data_AF-A0A5C5WS53-F1
#
_entry.id   AF-A0A5C5WS53-F1
#
_cell.length_a   1.000
_cell.length_b   1.000
_cell.length_c   1.000
_cell.angle_alpha   90.00
_cell.angle_beta   90.00
_cell.angle_gamma   90.00
#
_symmetry.space_group_name_H-M   'P 1'
#
loop_
_entity.id
_entity.type
_entity.pdbx_description
1 polymer ?
#
loop_
_entity_poly.entity_id
_entity_poly.type
_entity_poly.pdbx_seq_one_letter_code
_entity_poly.pdbx_strand_id
1 'polypeptide(L)'
;MISKLSTAFAALCVATVITQMIVGGYLVGSGRLNSDNMTQVIALTNGIDITGQRLQQIMRASEDREQPDFDEILEARKLEGFDLEMRLQSQQSFRDELSTMLAELKNERDRFDNRVAAFRRELEEKREGIQKQGLRDVQRTLQSLDAVQAKEQLLIMYDDERVDDVVTIIQAMPTEKRKDIMAEFADKDEKIKLAEILRRISEGQPTTSLIDQAAAG
;
A
#
# COMPACT_ATOMS: atom_id res chain seq x y z
N MET A 1 -23.25 -11.82 52.19
CA MET A 1 -22.93 -10.45 52.65
C MET A 1 -22.57 -9.51 51.50
N ILE A 2 -21.84 -9.96 50.47
CA ILE A 2 -21.42 -9.13 49.31
C ILE A 2 -22.61 -8.54 48.51
N SER A 3 -23.71 -9.28 48.32
CA SER A 3 -24.88 -8.77 47.57
C SER A 3 -25.66 -7.67 48.28
N LYS A 4 -25.64 -7.62 49.63
CA LYS A 4 -26.30 -6.54 50.37
C LYS A 4 -25.49 -5.25 50.35
N LEU A 5 -24.17 -5.35 50.26
CA LEU A 5 -23.26 -4.21 50.18
C LEU A 5 -23.35 -3.51 48.82
N SER A 6 -23.43 -4.27 47.73
CA SER A 6 -23.59 -3.71 46.37
C SER A 6 -24.91 -2.96 46.19
N THR A 7 -26.00 -3.47 46.76
CA THR A 7 -27.31 -2.81 46.67
C THR A 7 -27.36 -1.52 47.50
N ALA A 8 -26.70 -1.48 48.67
CA ALA A 8 -26.59 -0.26 49.46
C ALA A 8 -25.77 0.83 48.75
N PHE A 9 -24.68 0.44 48.08
CA PHE A 9 -23.86 1.36 47.29
C PHE A 9 -24.64 1.90 46.08
N ALA A 10 -25.37 1.03 45.37
CA ALA A 10 -26.22 1.44 44.25
C ALA A 10 -27.34 2.39 44.71
N ALA A 11 -28.00 2.10 45.84
CA ALA A 11 -29.04 2.97 46.39
C ALA A 11 -28.50 4.36 46.78
N LEU A 12 -27.28 4.43 47.33
CA LEU A 12 -26.63 5.70 47.68
C LEU A 12 -26.29 6.52 46.43
N CYS A 13 -25.77 5.88 45.37
CA CYS A 13 -25.52 6.54 44.08
C CYS A 13 -26.81 7.03 43.41
N VAL A 14 -27.90 6.28 43.49
CA VAL A 14 -29.19 6.73 42.94
C VAL A 14 -29.73 7.92 43.73
N ALA A 15 -29.61 7.91 45.06
CA ALA A 15 -30.04 9.02 45.91
C ALA A 15 -29.27 10.33 45.62
N THR A 16 -27.96 10.26 45.37
CA THR A 16 -27.15 11.46 45.07
C THR A 16 -27.51 12.06 43.72
N VAL A 17 -27.74 11.22 42.69
CA VAL A 17 -28.15 11.68 41.36
C VAL A 17 -29.52 12.36 41.42
N ILE A 18 -30.49 11.78 42.15
CA ILE A 18 -31.82 12.38 42.32
C ILE A 18 -31.72 13.73 43.05
N THR A 19 -30.88 13.81 44.09
CA THR A 19 -30.68 15.06 44.84
C THR A 19 -30.09 16.16 43.95
N GLN A 20 -29.09 15.83 43.12
CA GLN A 20 -28.51 16.78 42.16
C GLN A 20 -29.53 17.25 41.12
N MET A 21 -30.40 16.35 40.66
CA MET A 21 -31.44 16.68 39.69
C MET A 21 -32.50 17.62 40.29
N ILE A 22 -32.88 17.43 41.55
CA ILE A 22 -33.83 18.31 42.26
C ILE A 22 -33.21 19.70 42.51
N VAL A 23 -31.97 19.77 42.98
CA VAL A 23 -31.29 21.05 43.24
C VAL A 23 -31.06 21.82 41.93
N GLY A 24 -30.62 21.13 40.87
CA GLY A 24 -30.47 21.72 39.54
C GLY A 24 -31.81 22.22 38.98
N GLY A 25 -32.87 21.40 39.09
CA GLY A 25 -34.22 21.79 38.69
C GLY A 25 -34.75 23.02 39.45
N TYR A 26 -34.50 23.10 40.76
CA TYR A 26 -34.89 24.24 41.59
C TYR A 26 -34.13 25.53 41.21
N LEU A 27 -32.84 25.43 40.90
CA LEU A 27 -32.03 26.57 40.46
C LEU A 27 -32.45 27.12 39.09
N VAL A 28 -32.81 26.23 38.16
CA VAL A 28 -33.36 26.61 36.85
C VAL A 28 -34.76 27.21 37.01
N GLY A 29 -35.64 26.56 37.78
CA GLY A 29 -37.02 27.01 38.00
C GLY A 29 -37.16 28.31 38.80
N SER A 30 -36.20 28.62 39.69
CA SER A 30 -36.15 29.89 40.42
C SER A 30 -35.59 31.07 39.59
N GLY A 31 -35.26 30.86 38.31
CA GLY A 31 -34.86 31.92 37.38
C GLY A 31 -33.52 32.58 37.69
N ARG A 32 -32.68 31.98 38.55
CA ARG A 32 -31.35 32.51 38.92
C ARG A 32 -30.25 32.24 37.88
N LEU A 33 -30.51 31.36 36.92
CA LEU A 33 -29.62 31.05 35.80
C LEU A 33 -29.96 31.95 34.60
N ASN A 34 -29.61 33.22 34.70
CA ASN A 34 -29.55 34.12 33.55
C ASN A 34 -28.15 34.01 32.90
N SER A 35 -28.03 34.18 31.58
CA SER A 35 -26.77 33.99 30.84
C SER A 35 -25.61 34.82 31.40
N ASP A 36 -25.91 35.99 31.95
CA ASP A 36 -24.92 36.90 32.55
C ASP A 36 -24.30 36.35 33.83
N ASN A 37 -25.08 35.68 34.69
CA ASN A 37 -24.56 35.09 35.93
C ASN A 37 -23.67 33.87 35.63
N MET A 38 -23.95 33.15 34.55
CA MET A 38 -23.20 31.95 34.15
C MET A 38 -21.83 32.33 33.59
N THR A 39 -21.74 33.40 32.81
CA THR A 39 -20.45 33.97 32.36
C THR A 39 -19.66 34.57 33.52
N GLN A 40 -20.34 35.21 34.49
CA GLN A 40 -19.68 35.81 35.66
C GLN A 40 -19.11 34.75 36.62
N VAL A 41 -19.79 33.63 36.83
CA VAL A 41 -19.29 32.50 37.64
C VAL A 41 -18.11 31.80 36.98
N ILE A 42 -18.13 31.62 35.65
CA ILE A 42 -17.01 31.05 34.87
C ILE A 42 -15.79 32.00 34.85
N ALA A 43 -16.02 33.31 34.84
CA ALA A 43 -14.96 34.32 34.94
C ALA A 43 -14.35 34.37 36.36
N LEU A 44 -15.17 34.27 37.41
CA LEU A 44 -14.70 34.26 38.81
C LEU A 44 -13.87 33.01 39.13
N THR A 45 -14.25 31.84 38.59
CA THR A 45 -13.50 30.59 38.78
C THR A 45 -12.18 30.56 38.02
N ASN A 46 -12.03 31.36 36.96
CA ASN A 46 -10.75 31.61 36.29
C ASN A 46 -9.96 32.79 36.91
N GLY A 47 -10.45 33.37 38.02
CA GLY A 47 -9.73 34.41 38.77
C GLY A 47 -9.69 35.78 38.09
N ILE A 48 -10.56 36.04 37.09
CA ILE A 48 -10.58 37.32 36.39
C ILE A 48 -11.77 38.14 36.90
N ASP A 49 -11.48 39.11 37.76
CA ASP A 49 -12.45 40.14 38.16
C ASP A 49 -12.60 41.17 37.03
N ILE A 50 -13.55 40.93 36.12
CA ILE A 50 -13.86 41.82 35.00
C ILE A 50 -14.92 42.83 35.43
N THR A 51 -14.67 43.64 36.47
CA THR A 51 -15.45 44.86 36.68
C THR A 51 -14.58 46.00 37.22
N GLY A 52 -14.40 47.05 36.42
CA GLY A 52 -13.81 48.35 36.83
C GLY A 52 -12.29 48.48 36.72
N GLN A 53 -11.51 47.63 37.40
CA GLN A 53 -10.05 47.88 37.56
C GLN A 53 -9.24 47.77 36.26
N ARG A 54 -9.57 46.81 35.39
CA ARG A 54 -8.84 46.61 34.12
C ARG A 54 -9.08 47.75 33.13
N LEU A 55 -10.29 48.30 33.11
CA LEU A 55 -10.63 49.44 32.26
C LEU A 55 -9.88 50.70 32.71
N GLN A 56 -9.77 50.91 34.03
CA GLN A 56 -9.05 52.05 34.61
C GLN A 56 -7.52 51.93 34.44
N GLN A 57 -6.98 50.71 34.48
CA GLN A 57 -5.57 50.46 34.15
C GLN A 57 -5.26 50.70 32.67
N ILE A 58 -6.13 50.30 31.75
CA ILE A 58 -5.94 50.54 30.32
C ILE A 58 -5.96 52.04 30.02
N MET A 59 -6.85 52.81 30.66
CA MET A 59 -6.92 54.26 30.50
C MET A 59 -5.67 54.99 31.02
N ARG A 60 -5.15 54.60 32.19
CA ARG A 60 -3.89 55.17 32.71
C ARG A 60 -2.68 54.78 31.86
N ALA A 61 -2.61 53.54 31.37
CA ALA A 61 -1.54 53.08 30.50
C ALA A 61 -1.59 53.69 29.08
N SER A 62 -2.71 54.28 28.67
CA SER A 62 -2.83 55.01 27.41
C SER A 62 -2.43 56.49 27.51
N GLU A 63 -2.50 57.08 28.71
CA GLU A 63 -2.21 58.50 28.95
C GLU A 63 -0.69 58.78 28.99
N ASP A 64 0.11 57.76 29.35
CA ASP A 64 1.57 57.84 29.54
C ASP A 64 2.39 57.33 28.33
N ARG A 65 1.79 57.23 27.13
CA ARG A 65 2.52 56.81 25.94
C ARG A 65 3.24 58.01 25.30
N GLU A 66 4.56 58.07 25.48
CA GLU A 66 5.42 58.91 24.65
C GLU A 66 5.12 58.62 23.16
N GLN A 67 4.78 59.66 22.40
CA GLN A 67 4.60 59.51 20.95
C GLN A 67 5.97 59.31 20.32
N PRO A 68 6.18 58.21 19.56
CA PRO A 68 7.48 57.92 18.97
C PRO A 68 7.87 59.02 17.98
N ASP A 69 9.16 59.37 17.97
CA ASP A 69 9.68 60.34 17.02
C ASP A 69 9.66 59.77 15.60
N PHE A 70 9.61 60.64 14.58
CA PHE A 70 9.51 60.21 13.18
C PHE A 70 10.67 59.30 12.77
N ASP A 71 11.88 59.58 13.28
CA ASP A 71 13.08 58.78 12.99
C ASP A 71 13.01 57.38 13.61
N GLU A 72 12.43 57.22 14.80
CA GLU A 72 12.22 55.92 15.44
C GLU A 72 11.20 55.06 14.67
N ILE A 73 10.14 55.67 14.15
CA ILE A 73 9.15 54.98 13.29
C ILE A 73 9.81 54.52 11.99
N LEU A 74 10.67 55.37 11.40
CA LEU A 74 11.37 55.06 10.16
C LEU A 74 12.38 53.92 10.35
N GLU A 75 13.11 53.90 11.47
CA GLU A 75 14.04 52.83 11.82
C GLU A 75 13.30 51.52 12.08
N ALA A 76 12.22 51.54 12.87
CA ALA A 76 11.40 50.37 13.13
C ALA A 76 10.85 49.74 11.83
N ARG A 77 10.37 50.56 10.89
CA ARG A 77 9.89 50.08 9.59
C ARG A 77 10.99 49.48 8.72
N LYS A 78 12.22 50.02 8.78
CA LYS A 78 13.37 49.45 8.06
C LYS A 78 13.74 48.07 8.62
N LEU A 79 13.76 47.93 9.94
CA LEU A 79 14.04 46.65 10.60
C LEU A 79 12.96 45.61 10.30
N GLU A 80 11.69 45.99 10.33
CA GLU A 80 10.57 45.11 9.96
C GLU A 80 10.64 44.68 8.48
N GLY A 81 10.95 45.61 7.58
CA GLY A 81 11.15 45.30 6.16
C GLY A 81 12.29 44.31 5.93
N PHE A 82 13.40 44.48 6.66
CA PHE A 82 14.54 43.57 6.60
C PHE A 82 14.21 42.17 7.15
N ASP A 83 13.50 42.06 8.28
CA ASP A 83 13.04 40.76 8.81
C ASP A 83 12.13 40.05 7.82
N LEU A 84 11.19 40.77 7.22
CA LEU A 84 10.28 40.21 6.20
C LEU A 84 11.06 39.69 4.98
N GLU A 85 12.06 40.44 4.52
CA GLU A 85 12.92 40.05 3.40
C GLU A 85 13.73 38.78 3.73
N MET A 86 14.34 38.70 4.92
CA MET A 86 15.03 37.48 5.37
C MET A 86 14.09 36.27 5.44
N ARG A 87 12.86 36.46 5.93
CA ARG A 87 11.84 35.41 5.99
C ARG A 87 11.42 34.96 4.60
N LEU A 88 11.25 35.86 3.65
CA LEU A 88 10.94 35.53 2.26
C LEU A 88 12.09 34.77 1.60
N GLN A 89 13.33 35.22 1.81
CA GLN A 89 14.51 34.58 1.26
C GLN A 89 14.69 33.15 1.81
N SER A 90 14.53 32.96 3.13
CA SER A 90 14.61 31.62 3.73
C SER A 90 13.50 30.69 3.23
N GLN A 91 12.26 31.18 3.09
CA GLN A 91 11.16 30.39 2.52
C GLN A 91 11.41 29.99 1.06
N GLN A 92 11.96 30.89 0.25
CA GLN A 92 12.35 30.58 -1.13
C GLN A 92 13.44 29.51 -1.16
N SER A 93 14.48 29.67 -0.33
CA SER A 93 15.57 28.68 -0.22
C SER A 93 15.04 27.30 0.16
N PHE A 94 14.16 27.20 1.16
CA PHE A 94 13.55 25.92 1.56
C PHE A 94 12.67 25.31 0.47
N ARG A 95 11.92 26.15 -0.25
CA ARG A 95 11.11 25.68 -1.38
C ARG A 95 12.00 25.08 -2.47
N ASP A 96 13.10 25.75 -2.80
CA ASP A 96 14.02 25.31 -3.86
C ASP A 96 14.73 24.02 -3.44
N GLU A 97 15.15 23.91 -2.18
CA GLU A 97 15.72 22.68 -1.61
C GLU A 97 14.72 21.52 -1.66
N LEU A 98 13.48 21.73 -1.22
CA LEU A 98 12.41 20.72 -1.30
C LEU A 98 12.14 20.29 -2.74
N SER A 99 12.15 21.23 -3.68
CA SER A 99 11.95 20.91 -5.09
C SER A 99 13.07 20.03 -5.65
N THR A 100 14.31 20.30 -5.21
CA THR A 100 15.50 19.52 -5.59
C THR A 100 15.43 18.12 -5.02
N MET A 101 15.13 17.98 -3.72
CA MET A 101 14.97 16.68 -3.06
C MET A 101 13.83 15.86 -3.68
N LEU A 102 12.72 16.49 -4.05
CA LEU A 102 11.61 15.80 -4.72
C LEU A 102 12.01 15.30 -6.11
N ALA A 103 12.75 16.12 -6.88
CA ALA A 103 13.25 15.72 -8.19
C ALA A 103 14.24 14.55 -8.08
N GLU A 104 15.15 14.59 -7.08
CA GLU A 104 16.08 13.51 -6.80
C GLU A 104 15.35 12.21 -6.41
N LEU A 105 14.42 12.29 -5.45
CA LEU A 105 13.62 11.14 -5.03
C LEU A 105 12.83 10.52 -6.19
N LYS A 106 12.26 11.35 -7.06
CA LYS A 106 11.56 10.87 -8.25
C LYS A 106 12.52 10.15 -9.20
N ASN A 107 13.69 10.72 -9.45
CA ASN A 107 14.71 10.08 -10.28
C ASN A 107 15.21 8.75 -9.68
N GLU A 108 15.40 8.68 -8.37
CA GLU A 108 15.77 7.45 -7.68
C GLU A 108 14.69 6.39 -7.79
N ARG A 109 13.42 6.76 -7.59
CA ARG A 109 12.29 5.86 -7.75
C ARG A 109 12.21 5.32 -9.17
N ASP A 110 12.29 6.20 -10.17
CA ASP A 110 12.23 5.79 -11.58
C ASP A 110 13.42 4.87 -11.93
N ARG A 111 14.62 5.12 -11.40
CA ARG A 111 15.77 4.21 -11.55
C ARG A 111 15.53 2.86 -10.89
N PHE A 112 14.96 2.84 -9.69
CA PHE A 112 14.64 1.61 -8.98
C PHE A 112 13.60 0.78 -9.75
N ASP A 113 12.51 1.41 -10.18
CA ASP A 113 11.45 0.76 -10.94
C ASP A 113 11.98 0.17 -12.25
N ASN A 114 12.83 0.92 -12.95
CA ASN A 114 13.51 0.45 -14.17
C ASN A 114 14.42 -0.76 -13.88
N ARG A 115 15.18 -0.75 -12.77
CA ARG A 115 16.03 -1.88 -12.37
C ARG A 115 15.21 -3.12 -12.02
N VAL A 116 14.09 -2.95 -11.30
CA VAL A 116 13.18 -4.06 -10.96
C VAL A 116 12.57 -4.64 -12.24
N ALA A 117 12.12 -3.80 -13.16
CA ALA A 117 11.57 -4.24 -14.44
C ALA A 117 12.62 -4.99 -15.28
N ALA A 118 13.84 -4.46 -15.37
CA ALA A 118 14.95 -5.11 -16.08
C ALA A 118 15.31 -6.46 -15.44
N PHE A 119 15.43 -6.51 -14.11
CA PHE A 119 15.74 -7.75 -13.39
C PHE A 119 14.67 -8.82 -13.58
N ARG A 120 13.38 -8.44 -13.53
CA ARG A 120 12.27 -9.38 -13.81
C ARG A 120 12.34 -9.92 -15.23
N ARG A 121 12.66 -9.07 -16.21
CA ARG A 121 12.83 -9.50 -17.61
C ARG A 121 13.99 -10.47 -17.76
N GLU A 122 15.15 -10.17 -17.18
CA GLU A 122 16.30 -11.08 -17.20
C GLU A 122 16.02 -12.42 -16.50
N LEU A 123 15.26 -12.38 -15.40
CA LEU A 123 14.86 -13.59 -14.68
C LEU A 123 13.93 -14.46 -15.52
N GLU A 124 12.98 -13.86 -16.22
CA GLU A 124 12.07 -14.58 -17.12
C GLU A 124 12.83 -15.15 -18.33
N GLU A 125 13.70 -14.36 -18.96
CA GLU A 125 14.54 -14.81 -20.07
C GLU A 125 15.45 -15.98 -19.65
N LYS A 126 16.06 -15.91 -18.46
CA LYS A 126 16.85 -17.02 -17.92
C LYS A 126 16.00 -18.25 -17.64
N ARG A 127 14.79 -18.09 -17.09
CA ARG A 127 13.87 -19.21 -16.83
C ARG A 127 13.46 -19.89 -18.13
N GLU A 128 13.00 -19.13 -19.11
CA GLU A 128 12.67 -19.65 -20.43
C GLU A 128 13.87 -20.34 -21.09
N GLY A 129 15.06 -19.73 -21.00
CA GLY A 129 16.29 -20.29 -21.53
C GLY A 129 16.64 -21.63 -20.89
N ILE A 130 16.58 -21.71 -19.55
CA ILE A 130 16.83 -22.96 -18.80
C ILE A 130 15.79 -24.02 -19.14
N GLN A 131 14.51 -23.67 -19.23
CA GLN A 131 13.45 -24.62 -19.61
C GLN A 131 13.65 -25.15 -21.03
N LYS A 132 13.91 -24.27 -22.00
CA LYS A 132 14.21 -24.64 -23.40
C LYS A 132 15.45 -25.52 -23.49
N GLN A 133 16.49 -25.22 -22.71
CA GLN A 133 17.71 -26.02 -22.66
C GLN A 133 17.47 -27.38 -22.00
N GLY A 134 16.77 -27.43 -20.88
CA GLY A 134 16.38 -28.68 -20.22
C GLY A 134 15.55 -29.59 -21.13
N LEU A 135 14.62 -29.02 -21.91
CA LEU A 135 13.84 -29.78 -22.89
C LEU A 135 14.73 -30.38 -23.99
N ARG A 136 15.72 -29.62 -24.50
CA ARG A 136 16.69 -30.12 -25.48
C ARG A 136 17.58 -31.21 -24.90
N ASP A 137 17.97 -31.09 -23.63
CA ASP A 137 18.77 -32.12 -22.96
C ASP A 137 17.96 -33.40 -22.75
N VAL A 138 16.70 -33.29 -22.31
CA VAL A 138 15.77 -34.43 -22.24
C VAL A 138 15.60 -35.07 -23.62
N GLN A 139 15.40 -34.28 -24.66
CA GLN A 139 15.30 -34.77 -26.04
C GLN A 139 16.55 -35.56 -26.45
N ARG A 140 17.74 -35.02 -26.17
CA ARG A 140 19.02 -35.68 -26.50
C ARG A 140 19.20 -36.98 -25.72
N THR A 141 18.85 -36.99 -24.44
CA THR A 141 18.87 -38.20 -23.61
C THR A 141 17.92 -39.25 -24.16
N LEU A 142 16.66 -38.89 -24.44
CA LEU A 142 15.68 -39.82 -25.02
C LEU A 142 16.12 -40.40 -26.36
N GLN A 143 16.78 -39.61 -27.21
CA GLN A 143 17.32 -40.10 -28.49
C GLN A 143 18.48 -41.10 -28.32
N SER A 144 19.21 -41.00 -27.21
CA SER A 144 20.31 -41.90 -26.88
C SER A 144 19.86 -43.21 -26.23
N LEU A 145 18.65 -43.25 -25.68
CA LEU A 145 18.05 -44.45 -25.11
C LEU A 145 17.57 -45.41 -26.21
N ASP A 146 17.35 -46.65 -25.81
CA ASP A 146 16.67 -47.65 -26.63
C ASP A 146 15.17 -47.32 -26.77
N ALA A 147 14.56 -47.77 -27.87
CA ALA A 147 13.20 -47.38 -28.24
C ALA A 147 12.14 -47.69 -27.15
N VAL A 148 12.28 -48.85 -26.48
CA VAL A 148 11.39 -49.29 -25.40
C VAL A 148 11.47 -48.35 -24.19
N GLN A 149 12.69 -47.99 -23.77
CA GLN A 149 12.92 -47.10 -22.62
C GLN A 149 12.46 -45.68 -22.92
N ALA A 150 12.71 -45.19 -24.13
CA ALA A 150 12.24 -43.89 -24.56
C ALA A 150 10.70 -43.81 -24.59
N LYS A 151 10.01 -44.88 -25.05
CA LYS A 151 8.55 -44.98 -24.96
C LYS A 151 8.06 -44.88 -23.51
N GLU A 152 8.62 -45.69 -22.61
CA GLU A 152 8.22 -45.69 -21.19
C GLU A 152 8.37 -44.30 -20.58
N GLN A 153 9.48 -43.61 -20.83
CA GLN A 153 9.69 -42.26 -20.31
C GLN A 153 8.72 -41.24 -20.90
N LEU A 154 8.36 -41.35 -22.19
CA LEU A 154 7.35 -40.50 -22.81
C LEU A 154 5.95 -40.74 -22.23
N LEU A 155 5.62 -41.99 -21.89
CA LEU A 155 4.35 -42.33 -21.24
C LEU A 155 4.29 -41.77 -19.81
N ILE A 156 5.38 -41.85 -19.05
CA ILE A 156 5.46 -41.22 -17.72
C ILE A 156 5.24 -39.71 -17.84
N MET A 157 5.92 -39.05 -18.79
CA MET A 157 5.72 -37.61 -19.02
C MET A 157 4.28 -37.27 -19.45
N TYR A 158 3.66 -38.13 -20.25
CA TYR A 158 2.26 -37.97 -20.65
C TYR A 158 1.32 -38.08 -19.44
N ASP A 159 1.56 -39.05 -18.56
CA ASP A 159 0.76 -39.29 -17.36
C ASP A 159 0.95 -38.19 -16.30
N ASP A 160 2.12 -37.53 -16.28
CA ASP A 160 2.41 -36.34 -15.48
C ASP A 160 1.78 -35.04 -16.05
N GLU A 161 0.81 -35.14 -16.96
CA GLU A 161 0.12 -34.03 -17.63
C GLU A 161 1.03 -33.16 -18.54
N ARG A 162 2.25 -33.60 -18.83
CA ARG A 162 3.23 -32.87 -19.68
C ARG A 162 3.11 -33.24 -21.16
N VAL A 163 1.89 -33.34 -21.66
CA VAL A 163 1.60 -33.79 -23.03
C VAL A 163 2.21 -32.85 -24.08
N ASP A 164 2.24 -31.55 -23.81
CA ASP A 164 2.78 -30.55 -24.74
C ASP A 164 4.31 -30.65 -24.89
N ASP A 165 5.01 -30.99 -23.80
CA ASP A 165 6.45 -31.29 -23.82
C ASP A 165 6.71 -32.55 -24.66
N VAL A 166 5.90 -33.60 -24.45
CA VAL A 166 5.99 -34.87 -25.20
C VAL A 166 5.82 -34.64 -26.70
N VAL A 167 4.80 -33.88 -27.08
CA VAL A 167 4.55 -33.49 -28.48
C VAL A 167 5.75 -32.74 -29.07
N THR A 168 6.27 -31.76 -28.33
CA THR A 168 7.42 -30.95 -28.77
C THR A 168 8.68 -31.81 -28.97
N ILE A 169 8.96 -32.72 -28.03
CA ILE A 169 10.11 -33.64 -28.09
C ILE A 169 9.98 -34.55 -29.32
N ILE A 170 8.80 -35.14 -29.56
CA ILE A 170 8.56 -36.06 -30.67
C ILE A 170 8.63 -35.33 -32.02
N GLN A 171 8.10 -34.11 -32.13
CA GLN A 171 8.16 -33.31 -33.35
C GLN A 171 9.61 -32.99 -33.75
N ALA A 172 10.44 -32.64 -32.76
CA ALA A 172 11.83 -32.26 -32.98
C ALA A 172 12.77 -33.47 -33.17
N MET A 173 12.29 -34.70 -33.02
CA MET A 173 13.10 -35.91 -33.13
C MET A 173 13.35 -36.32 -34.59
N PRO A 174 14.54 -36.88 -34.92
CA PRO A 174 14.79 -37.48 -36.23
C PRO A 174 13.77 -38.56 -36.59
N THR A 175 13.36 -38.61 -37.87
CA THR A 175 12.29 -39.50 -38.35
C THR A 175 12.53 -40.97 -38.04
N GLU A 176 13.78 -41.45 -38.12
CA GLU A 176 14.12 -42.85 -37.81
C GLU A 176 13.86 -43.18 -36.34
N LYS A 177 14.46 -42.41 -35.42
CA LYS A 177 14.26 -42.59 -33.97
C LYS A 177 12.81 -42.46 -33.56
N ARG A 178 12.09 -41.48 -34.14
CA ARG A 178 10.66 -41.31 -33.90
C ARG A 178 9.87 -42.55 -34.34
N LYS A 179 10.16 -43.08 -35.53
CA LYS A 179 9.50 -44.29 -36.05
C LYS A 179 9.74 -45.48 -35.13
N ASP A 180 10.98 -45.70 -34.70
CA ASP A 180 11.35 -46.84 -33.85
C ASP A 180 10.62 -46.75 -32.50
N ILE A 181 10.61 -45.58 -31.86
CA ILE A 181 9.91 -45.37 -30.58
C ILE A 181 8.40 -45.56 -30.73
N MET A 182 7.81 -45.03 -31.81
CA MET A 182 6.36 -45.16 -32.04
C MET A 182 5.93 -46.61 -32.32
N ALA A 183 6.81 -47.44 -32.86
CA ALA A 183 6.54 -48.85 -33.09
C ALA A 183 6.38 -49.65 -31.79
N GLU A 184 7.00 -49.19 -30.70
CA GLU A 184 6.95 -49.85 -29.39
C GLU A 184 5.64 -49.61 -28.62
N PHE A 185 4.76 -48.72 -29.10
CA PHE A 185 3.41 -48.51 -28.52
C PHE A 185 2.48 -49.65 -28.96
N ALA A 186 2.55 -50.76 -28.23
CA ALA A 186 1.86 -52.00 -28.61
C ALA A 186 0.48 -52.12 -27.97
N ASP A 187 0.32 -51.66 -26.74
CA ASP A 187 -0.89 -51.87 -25.95
C ASP A 187 -2.05 -50.98 -26.42
N LYS A 188 -3.29 -51.41 -26.12
CA LYS A 188 -4.49 -50.70 -26.56
C LYS A 188 -4.55 -49.29 -25.97
N ASP A 189 -4.23 -49.13 -24.69
CA ASP A 189 -4.25 -47.84 -24.02
C ASP A 189 -3.10 -46.93 -24.48
N GLU A 190 -1.91 -47.51 -24.70
CA GLU A 190 -0.75 -46.82 -25.28
C GLU A 190 -1.07 -46.27 -26.68
N LYS A 191 -1.76 -47.03 -27.53
CA LYS A 191 -2.16 -46.60 -28.87
C LYS A 191 -3.14 -45.43 -28.86
N ILE A 192 -4.02 -45.36 -27.86
CA ILE A 192 -4.94 -44.21 -27.69
C ILE A 192 -4.13 -42.96 -27.34
N LYS A 193 -3.17 -43.07 -26.41
CA LYS A 193 -2.26 -41.97 -26.06
C LYS A 193 -1.43 -41.52 -27.27
N LEU A 194 -0.90 -42.46 -28.05
CA LEU A 194 -0.16 -42.17 -29.27
C LEU A 194 -1.02 -41.46 -30.33
N ALA A 195 -2.26 -41.90 -30.51
CA ALA A 195 -3.20 -41.26 -31.43
C ALA A 195 -3.49 -39.81 -31.03
N GLU A 196 -3.64 -39.54 -29.73
CA GLU A 196 -3.81 -38.19 -29.21
C GLU A 196 -2.56 -37.32 -29.44
N ILE A 197 -1.36 -37.85 -29.17
CA ILE A 197 -0.10 -37.15 -29.46
C ILE A 197 -0.03 -36.79 -30.95
N LEU A 198 -0.35 -37.74 -31.84
CA LEU A 198 -0.33 -37.51 -33.29
C LEU A 198 -1.39 -36.48 -33.74
N ARG A 199 -2.59 -36.51 -33.15
CA ARG A 199 -3.63 -35.52 -33.40
C ARG A 199 -3.13 -34.12 -33.05
N ARG A 200 -2.58 -33.94 -31.85
CA ARG A 200 -1.99 -32.65 -31.42
C ARG A 200 -0.87 -32.17 -32.34
N ILE A 201 0.00 -33.09 -32.79
CA ILE A 201 1.03 -32.78 -33.77
C ILE A 201 0.41 -32.24 -35.08
N SER A 202 -0.64 -32.88 -35.57
CA SER A 202 -1.32 -32.47 -36.81
C SER A 202 -2.05 -31.13 -36.69
N GLU A 203 -2.52 -30.77 -35.50
CA GLU A 203 -3.16 -29.49 -35.18
C GLU A 203 -2.15 -28.35 -34.94
N GLY A 204 -0.84 -28.65 -34.98
CA GLY A 204 0.22 -27.68 -34.71
C GLY A 204 0.37 -27.32 -33.23
N GLN A 205 -0.23 -28.09 -32.32
CA GLN A 205 -0.05 -27.91 -30.88
C GLN A 205 1.37 -28.32 -30.45
N PRO A 206 1.93 -27.71 -29.39
CA PRO A 206 1.36 -26.59 -28.59
C PRO A 206 1.60 -25.20 -29.23
N THR A 207 2.27 -25.11 -30.37
CA THR A 207 2.65 -23.81 -30.96
C THR A 207 1.43 -22.96 -31.31
N THR A 208 0.40 -23.54 -31.93
CA THR A 208 -0.83 -22.82 -32.30
C THR A 208 -1.56 -22.26 -31.08
N SER A 209 -1.71 -23.06 -30.01
CA SER A 209 -2.41 -22.64 -28.79
C SER A 209 -1.67 -21.51 -28.05
N LEU A 210 -0.34 -21.51 -28.08
CA LEU A 210 0.46 -20.41 -27.51
C LEU A 210 0.30 -19.11 -28.31
N ILE A 211 0.23 -19.19 -29.64
CA ILE A 211 0.00 -18.02 -30.52
C ILE A 211 -1.39 -17.44 -30.28
N ASP A 212 -2.43 -18.28 -30.20
CA ASP A 212 -3.81 -17.84 -29.98
C ASP A 212 -3.97 -17.16 -28.61
N GLN A 213 -3.32 -17.67 -27.56
CA GLN A 213 -3.30 -17.04 -26.23
C GLN A 213 -2.61 -15.68 -26.23
N ALA A 214 -1.49 -15.54 -26.95
CA ALA A 214 -0.77 -14.28 -27.08
C ALA A 214 -1.54 -13.24 -27.93
N ALA A 215 -2.40 -13.68 -28.86
CA ALA A 215 -3.24 -12.80 -29.67
C ALA A 215 -4.53 -12.36 -28.96
N ALA A 216 -4.98 -13.10 -27.95
CA ALA A 216 -6.19 -12.82 -27.18
C ALA A 216 -5.95 -11.96 -25.92
N GLY A 217 -4.69 -11.72 -25.54
CA GLY A 217 -4.27 -10.83 -24.44
C GLY A 217 -3.80 -9.48 -24.94
#